data_AF-A0A412X9A5-F1
#
_entry.id   AF-A0A412X9A5-F1
#
_cell.length_a   1.000
_cell.length_b   1.000
_cell.length_c   1.000
_cell.angle_alpha   90.00
_cell.angle_beta   90.00
_cell.angle_gamma   90.00
#
_symmetry.space_group_name_H-M   'P 1'
#
loop_
_entity.id
_entity.type
_entity.pdbx_description
1 polymer ?
#
loop_
_entity_poly.entity_id
_entity_poly.type
_entity_poly.pdbx_seq_one_letter_code
_entity_poly.pdbx_strand_id
1 'polypeptide(L)'
;MMDAAAQAQGRENYTSARDAAAVLQRLAAGTIATPELCERAHGYLLAQEDTRGIVEGVPGGVLVAHKTGSLANAQHDAAIVYAERPYVLAILTQDLEREQALALKRDISFAINARAHS
;
A
#
# COMPACT_ATOMS: atom_id res chain seq x y z
N MET A 1 9.52 -3.56 -14.48
CA MET A 1 8.31 -3.07 -15.19
C MET A 1 7.70 -4.26 -15.95
N MET A 2 6.39 -4.29 -16.26
CA MET A 2 5.82 -5.39 -17.09
C MET A 2 6.03 -5.18 -18.61
N ASP A 3 6.51 -4.00 -19.03
CA ASP A 3 6.85 -3.70 -20.42
C ASP A 3 8.33 -4.08 -20.69
N ALA A 4 8.49 -5.22 -21.38
CA ALA A 4 9.79 -5.78 -21.73
C ALA A 4 10.59 -4.89 -22.70
N ALA A 5 9.92 -4.13 -23.57
CA ALA A 5 10.58 -3.26 -24.55
C ALA A 5 11.21 -2.05 -23.85
N ALA A 6 10.52 -1.46 -22.88
CA ALA A 6 11.07 -0.42 -22.02
C ALA A 6 12.22 -0.94 -21.15
N GLN A 7 12.07 -2.13 -20.56
CA GLN A 7 13.13 -2.80 -19.80
C GLN A 7 14.41 -3.03 -20.62
N ALA A 8 14.28 -3.51 -21.86
CA ALA A 8 15.41 -3.73 -22.76
C ALA A 8 16.17 -2.43 -23.09
N GLN A 9 15.50 -1.27 -22.97
CA GLN A 9 16.08 0.05 -23.12
C GLN A 9 16.62 0.63 -21.80
N GLY A 10 16.68 -0.17 -20.73
CA GLY A 10 17.12 0.26 -19.40
C GLY A 10 16.13 1.19 -18.69
N ARG A 11 14.88 1.26 -19.16
CA ARG A 11 13.83 2.12 -18.59
C ARG A 11 13.02 1.30 -17.59
N GLU A 12 13.16 1.64 -16.33
CA GLU A 12 12.49 0.96 -15.22
C GLU A 12 11.69 1.93 -14.35
N ASN A 13 10.64 1.41 -13.72
CA ASN A 13 9.83 2.17 -12.77
C ASN A 13 10.38 1.93 -11.36
N TYR A 14 11.03 2.94 -10.81
CA TYR A 14 11.55 2.92 -9.45
C TYR A 14 10.68 3.76 -8.52
N THR A 15 10.61 3.34 -7.26
CA THR A 15 9.93 4.05 -6.20
C THR A 15 10.54 3.63 -4.86
N SER A 16 10.20 4.34 -3.80
CA SER A 16 10.51 3.96 -2.41
C SER A 16 9.23 3.86 -1.58
N ALA A 17 9.32 3.23 -0.41
CA ALA A 17 8.21 3.24 0.55
C ALA A 17 7.80 4.66 0.94
N ARG A 18 8.78 5.59 1.00
CA ARG A 18 8.53 7.02 1.27
C ARG A 18 7.72 7.67 0.15
N ASP A 19 8.05 7.39 -1.11
CA ASP A 19 7.33 7.98 -2.25
C ASP A 19 5.88 7.48 -2.30
N ALA A 20 5.66 6.18 -2.11
CA ALA A 20 4.33 5.59 -2.04
C ALA A 20 3.50 6.18 -0.88
N ALA A 21 4.12 6.32 0.30
CA ALA A 21 3.47 6.93 1.45
C ALA A 21 3.13 8.41 1.18
N ALA A 22 4.03 9.18 0.55
CA ALA A 22 3.79 10.59 0.23
C ALA A 22 2.61 10.77 -0.74
N VAL A 23 2.47 9.89 -1.73
CA VAL A 23 1.30 9.88 -2.64
C VAL A 23 0.01 9.66 -1.86
N LEU A 24 -0.03 8.63 -1.00
CA LEU A 24 -1.23 8.33 -0.21
C LEU A 24 -1.55 9.41 0.83
N GLN A 25 -0.53 10.04 1.44
CA GLN A 25 -0.72 11.18 2.34
C GLN A 25 -1.36 12.37 1.61
N ARG A 26 -0.86 12.70 0.41
CA ARG A 26 -1.43 13.79 -0.40
C ARG A 26 -2.82 13.46 -0.93
N LEU A 27 -3.09 12.20 -1.25
CA LEU A 27 -4.42 11.72 -1.61
C LEU A 27 -5.40 11.85 -0.44
N ALA A 28 -5.01 11.38 0.75
CA ALA A 28 -5.80 11.51 1.98
C ALA A 28 -6.08 12.97 2.35
N ALA A 29 -5.14 13.87 2.06
CA ALA A 29 -5.31 15.32 2.25
C ALA A 29 -6.09 16.01 1.11
N GLY A 30 -6.42 15.31 0.02
CA GLY A 30 -7.10 15.91 -1.14
C GLY A 30 -6.24 16.91 -1.94
N THR A 31 -4.91 16.83 -1.87
CA THR A 31 -3.97 17.83 -2.43
C THR A 31 -3.17 17.35 -3.63
N ILE A 32 -3.41 16.11 -4.09
CA ILE A 32 -2.68 15.52 -5.22
C ILE A 32 -3.37 15.77 -6.58
N ALA A 33 -4.68 16.00 -6.57
CA ALA A 33 -5.51 16.23 -7.74
C ALA A 33 -6.75 17.08 -7.37
N THR A 34 -7.74 17.19 -8.25
CA THR A 34 -9.02 17.82 -7.90
C THR A 34 -9.76 16.99 -6.84
N PRO A 35 -10.68 17.60 -6.06
CA PRO A 35 -11.47 16.87 -5.07
C PRO A 35 -12.17 15.64 -5.65
N GLU A 36 -12.79 15.77 -6.83
CA GLU A 36 -13.53 14.69 -7.48
C GLU A 36 -12.61 13.51 -7.88
N LEU A 37 -11.38 13.82 -8.30
CA LEU A 37 -10.39 12.79 -8.62
C LEU A 37 -9.83 12.12 -7.38
N CYS A 38 -9.64 12.87 -6.28
CA CYS A 38 -9.20 12.31 -5.01
C CYS A 38 -10.25 11.35 -4.44
N GLU A 39 -11.52 11.77 -4.40
CA GLU A 39 -12.64 10.93 -3.96
C GLU A 39 -12.75 9.64 -4.79
N ARG A 40 -12.64 9.76 -6.12
CA ARG A 40 -12.71 8.60 -7.01
C ARG A 40 -11.53 7.64 -6.81
N ALA A 41 -10.30 8.17 -6.71
CA ALA A 41 -9.13 7.35 -6.46
C ALA A 41 -9.21 6.66 -5.09
N HIS A 42 -9.67 7.39 -4.07
CA HIS A 42 -9.91 6.85 -2.74
C HIS A 42 -10.94 5.71 -2.75
N GLY A 43 -12.06 5.89 -3.45
CA GLY A 43 -13.06 4.84 -3.64
C GLY A 43 -12.51 3.56 -4.29
N TYR A 44 -11.63 3.69 -5.29
CA TYR A 44 -10.96 2.52 -5.89
C TYR A 44 -10.00 1.81 -4.92
N LEU A 45 -9.30 2.56 -4.08
CA LEU A 45 -8.40 1.98 -3.07
C LEU A 45 -9.18 1.28 -1.95
N LEU A 46 -10.35 1.80 -1.57
CA LEU A 46 -11.26 1.15 -0.63
C LEU A 46 -11.89 -0.14 -1.20
N ALA A 47 -12.11 -0.18 -2.51
CA ALA A 47 -12.70 -1.33 -3.20
C ALA A 47 -11.66 -2.40 -3.61
N GLN A 48 -10.44 -2.33 -3.10
CA GLN A 48 -9.41 -3.34 -3.39
C GLN A 48 -9.82 -4.73 -2.86
N GLU A 49 -9.68 -5.74 -3.70
CA GLU A 49 -10.16 -7.10 -3.40
C GLU A 49 -9.07 -8.01 -2.79
N ASP A 50 -7.80 -7.75 -3.07
CA ASP A 50 -6.70 -8.52 -2.47
C ASP A 50 -6.46 -8.07 -1.03
N THR A 51 -7.18 -8.66 -0.09
CA THR A 51 -7.15 -8.31 1.34
C THR A 51 -6.03 -9.01 2.12
N ARG A 52 -5.01 -9.56 1.47
CA ARG A 52 -3.86 -10.18 2.13
C ARG A 52 -2.81 -9.14 2.56
N GLY A 53 -1.94 -9.50 3.50
CA GLY A 53 -0.83 -8.64 3.93
C GLY A 53 -1.27 -7.54 4.90
N ILE A 54 -1.26 -6.27 4.48
CA ILE A 54 -1.53 -5.15 5.42
C ILE A 54 -2.91 -5.29 6.06
N VAL A 55 -3.95 -5.58 5.25
CA VAL A 55 -5.33 -5.67 5.72
C VAL A 55 -5.51 -6.79 6.76
N GLU A 56 -4.85 -7.95 6.59
CA GLU A 56 -4.88 -9.06 7.58
C GLU A 56 -4.29 -8.68 8.95
N GLY A 57 -3.41 -7.66 8.99
CA GLY A 57 -2.83 -7.15 10.23
C GLY A 57 -3.68 -6.08 10.93
N VAL A 58 -4.78 -5.63 10.30
CA VAL A 58 -5.67 -4.60 10.84
C VAL A 58 -6.93 -5.27 11.43
N PRO A 59 -7.42 -4.86 12.61
CA PRO A 59 -8.65 -5.37 13.19
C PRO A 59 -9.87 -5.19 12.27
N GLY A 60 -10.79 -6.16 12.31
CA GLY A 60 -12.04 -6.09 11.56
C GLY A 60 -12.85 -4.83 11.89
N GLY A 61 -13.48 -4.24 10.87
CA GLY A 61 -14.27 -3.01 10.98
C GLY A 61 -13.50 -1.71 10.77
N VAL A 62 -12.16 -1.74 10.78
CA VAL A 62 -11.33 -0.60 10.38
C VAL A 62 -11.26 -0.55 8.85
N LEU A 63 -11.57 0.60 8.26
CA LEU A 63 -11.44 0.79 6.82
C LEU A 63 -9.96 0.88 6.42
N VAL A 64 -9.61 0.23 5.32
CA VAL A 64 -8.25 0.24 4.75
C VAL A 64 -8.35 0.52 3.25
N ALA A 65 -7.89 1.70 2.84
CA ALA A 65 -7.79 2.07 1.43
C ALA A 65 -6.36 1.75 0.95
N HIS A 66 -6.17 0.78 0.06
CA HIS A 66 -4.82 0.29 -0.25
C HIS A 66 -4.60 -0.15 -1.69
N LYS A 67 -3.32 -0.34 -2.03
CA LYS A 67 -2.88 -0.82 -3.33
C LYS A 67 -1.75 -1.83 -3.20
N THR A 68 -2.01 -3.04 -3.67
CA THR A 68 -1.03 -4.11 -3.81
C THR A 68 -0.19 -3.95 -5.09
N GLY A 69 1.01 -4.52 -5.09
CA GLY A 69 1.85 -4.66 -6.28
C GLY A 69 2.63 -5.97 -6.22
N SER A 70 2.58 -6.76 -7.29
CA SER A 70 3.26 -8.05 -7.35
C SER A 70 4.05 -8.18 -8.64
N LEU A 71 5.33 -8.47 -8.50
CA LEU A 71 6.24 -8.89 -9.56
C LEU A 71 6.89 -10.22 -9.14
N ALA A 72 7.63 -10.85 -10.05
CA ALA A 72 8.29 -12.13 -9.78
C ALA A 72 9.20 -12.08 -8.55
N ASN A 73 9.93 -10.98 -8.35
CA ASN A 73 10.87 -10.81 -7.24
C ASN A 73 10.41 -9.77 -6.20
N ALA A 74 9.20 -9.22 -6.31
CA ALA A 74 8.77 -8.12 -5.45
C ALA A 74 7.31 -8.24 -5.05
N GLN A 75 7.03 -7.93 -3.78
CA GLN A 75 5.68 -7.90 -3.24
C GLN A 75 5.52 -6.60 -2.45
N HIS A 76 4.59 -5.76 -2.85
CA HIS A 76 4.38 -4.43 -2.28
C HIS A 76 2.94 -4.26 -1.83
N ASP A 77 2.74 -3.42 -0.82
CA ASP A 77 1.41 -2.94 -0.44
C ASP A 77 1.56 -1.57 0.23
N ALA A 78 0.64 -0.66 -0.03
CA ALA A 78 0.61 0.66 0.57
C ALA A 78 -0.83 1.05 0.88
N ALA A 79 -1.08 1.52 2.10
CA ALA A 79 -2.41 1.69 2.65
C ALA A 79 -2.57 2.99 3.43
N ILE A 80 -3.78 3.57 3.37
CA ILE A 80 -4.32 4.50 4.35
C ILE A 80 -5.21 3.66 5.29
N VAL A 81 -4.88 3.64 6.58
CA VAL A 81 -5.62 2.88 7.60
C VAL A 81 -6.40 3.87 8.47
N TYR A 82 -7.72 3.71 8.50
CA TYR A 82 -8.66 4.57 9.24
C TYR A 82 -8.90 4.07 10.67
N ALA A 83 -7.81 3.77 11.38
CA ALA A 83 -7.85 3.47 12.82
C ALA A 83 -8.21 4.73 13.65
N GLU A 84 -8.37 4.58 14.96
CA GLU A 84 -8.65 5.72 15.87
C GLU A 84 -7.67 6.88 15.68
N ARG A 85 -6.38 6.56 15.48
CA ARG A 85 -5.38 7.49 14.94
C ARG A 85 -5.03 7.06 13.52
N PRO A 86 -5.59 7.70 12.48
CA PRO A 86 -5.34 7.32 11.10
C PRO A 86 -3.86 7.42 10.73
N TYR A 87 -3.39 6.49 9.89
CA TYR A 87 -2.00 6.48 9.45
C TYR A 87 -1.85 5.96 8.01
N VAL A 88 -0.70 6.26 7.42
CA VAL A 88 -0.26 5.67 6.15
C VAL A 88 0.85 4.66 6.43
N LEU A 89 0.73 3.48 5.81
CA LEU A 89 1.73 2.42 5.90
C LEU A 89 2.08 1.95 4.49
N ALA A 90 3.37 1.97 4.14
CA ALA A 90 3.87 1.46 2.88
C ALA A 90 4.96 0.42 3.16
N ILE A 91 4.79 -0.78 2.61
CA ILE A 91 5.72 -1.91 2.78
C ILE A 91 6.09 -2.43 1.39
N LEU A 92 7.35 -2.22 1.01
CA LEU A 92 7.90 -2.71 -0.24
C LEU A 92 8.93 -3.79 0.09
N THR A 93 8.67 -5.03 -0.31
CA THR A 93 9.62 -6.15 -0.15
C THR A 93 10.15 -6.59 -1.51
N GLN A 94 11.39 -7.07 -1.51
CA GLN A 94 12.05 -7.68 -2.67
C GLN A 94 12.77 -8.95 -2.23
N ASP A 95 12.96 -9.89 -3.15
CA ASP A 95 13.75 -11.11 -2.96
C ASP A 95 13.26 -11.99 -1.80
N LEU A 96 11.94 -12.01 -1.60
CA LEU A 96 11.23 -12.90 -0.67
C LEU A 96 10.19 -13.72 -1.42
N GLU A 97 9.98 -14.96 -0.98
CA GLU A 97 8.86 -15.76 -1.43
C GLU A 97 7.53 -15.07 -1.07
N ARG A 98 6.53 -15.20 -1.95
CA ARG A 98 5.26 -14.48 -1.82
C ARG A 98 4.63 -14.62 -0.44
N GLU A 99 4.56 -15.85 0.07
CA GLU A 99 3.93 -16.13 1.37
C GLU A 99 4.72 -15.55 2.55
N GLN A 100 6.05 -15.52 2.46
CA GLN A 100 6.89 -14.88 3.48
C GLN A 100 6.69 -13.36 3.47
N ALA A 101 6.62 -12.74 2.29
CA ALA A 101 6.37 -11.32 2.16
C ALA A 101 4.99 -10.91 2.69
N LEU A 102 3.95 -11.73 2.43
CA LEU A 102 2.60 -11.48 2.93
C LEU A 102 2.53 -11.61 4.46
N ALA A 103 3.13 -12.66 5.03
CA ALA A 103 3.23 -12.82 6.48
C ALA A 103 3.96 -11.64 7.14
N LEU A 104 5.09 -11.20 6.57
CA LEU A 104 5.84 -10.05 7.07
C LEU A 104 5.02 -8.76 7.05
N LYS A 105 4.29 -8.49 5.96
CA LYS A 105 3.41 -7.32 5.85
C LYS A 105 2.32 -7.32 6.91
N ARG A 106 1.68 -8.49 7.12
CA ARG A 106 0.66 -8.68 8.16
C ARG A 106 1.23 -8.40 9.55
N ASP A 107 2.39 -8.96 9.87
CA ASP A 107 2.99 -8.84 11.19
C ASP A 107 3.42 -7.39 11.50
N ILE A 108 3.99 -6.70 10.52
CA ILE A 108 4.31 -5.27 10.62
C ILE A 108 3.03 -4.44 10.81
N SER A 109 2.00 -4.70 10.00
CA SER A 109 0.72 -3.99 10.08
C SER A 109 0.08 -4.15 11.46
N PHE A 110 0.06 -5.38 11.99
CA PHE A 110 -0.43 -5.66 13.35
C PHE A 110 0.35 -4.87 14.41
N ALA A 111 1.68 -4.89 14.35
CA ALA A 111 2.52 -4.19 15.32
C ALA A 111 2.34 -2.67 15.28
N ILE A 112 2.16 -2.08 14.09
CA ILE A 112 1.88 -0.65 13.93
C ILE A 112 0.47 -0.31 14.41
N ASN A 113 -0.54 -1.09 14.04
CA ASN A 113 -1.92 -0.86 14.46
C ASN A 113 -2.08 -0.93 15.98
N ALA A 114 -1.41 -1.88 16.65
CA ALA A 114 -1.41 -1.97 18.11
C ALA A 114 -0.91 -0.69 18.78
N ARG A 115 0.07 -0.01 18.17
CA ARG A 115 0.55 1.30 18.63
C ARG A 115 -0.37 2.44 18.24
N ALA A 116 -1.25 2.30 17.25
CA ALA A 116 -2.19 3.36 16.88
C ALA A 116 -3.30 3.56 17.92
N HIS A 117 -3.52 2.59 18.82
CA HIS A 117 -4.57 2.57 19.84
C HIS A 117 -4.05 2.78 21.29
N SER A 118 -2.75 3.01 21.47
CA SER A 118 -2.12 3.25 22.78
C SER A 118 -1.86 4.73 23.05
#